data_AF-A0A3R8M5S4-F1
#
_entry.id   AF-A0A3R8M5S4-F1
#
_cell.length_a   1.000
_cell.length_b   1.000
_cell.length_c   1.000
_cell.angle_alpha   90.00
_cell.angle_beta   90.00
_cell.angle_gamma   90.00
#
_symmetry.space_group_name_H-M   'P 1'
#
loop_
_entity.id
_entity.type
_entity.pdbx_description
1 polymer ?
#
loop_
_entity_poly.entity_id
_entity_poly.type
_entity_poly.pdbx_seq_one_letter_code
_entity_poly.pdbx_strand_id
1 'polypeptide(L)'
;MTDPRIKRPCPFCGETVHLTIQDGAWPFPIVVGKDTVRRADGLEEYEEVDAVYCEVCTAGAPIATWNGEQPDHILAVMRDFDPTEDGSCGCGHDRHLFLAKQEAA
;
A
#
# COMPACT_ATOMS: atom_id res chain seq x y z
N MET A 1 5.66 -18.24 -7.87
CA MET A 1 5.78 -17.52 -6.59
C MET A 1 6.70 -18.29 -5.68
N THR A 2 7.79 -17.66 -5.25
CA THR A 2 8.93 -18.28 -4.55
C THR A 2 8.86 -18.11 -3.04
N ASP A 3 8.30 -17.01 -2.54
CA ASP A 3 8.08 -16.78 -1.10
C ASP A 3 6.59 -16.98 -0.74
N PRO A 4 6.26 -17.80 0.29
CA PRO A 4 4.87 -18.09 0.68
C PRO A 4 4.11 -16.89 1.27
N ARG A 5 4.78 -15.80 1.64
CA ARG A 5 4.14 -14.55 2.09
C ARG A 5 3.52 -13.77 0.92
N ILE A 6 3.94 -14.02 -0.32
CA ILE A 6 3.38 -13.41 -1.52
C ILE A 6 2.22 -14.26 -2.03
N LYS A 7 0.99 -13.74 -1.90
CA LYS A 7 -0.25 -14.52 -2.14
C LYS A 7 -0.81 -14.33 -3.55
N ARG A 8 -0.27 -13.40 -4.34
CA ARG A 8 -0.79 -13.06 -5.67
C ARG A 8 0.30 -12.55 -6.64
N PRO A 9 0.04 -12.65 -7.96
CA PRO A 9 0.86 -12.02 -8.99
C PRO A 9 1.01 -10.51 -8.78
N CYS A 10 1.98 -9.92 -9.46
CA CYS A 10 2.14 -8.47 -9.54
C CYS A 10 0.82 -7.82 -10.01
N PRO A 11 0.23 -6.90 -9.21
CA PRO A 11 -1.01 -6.26 -9.58
C PRO A 11 -0.86 -5.31 -10.78
N PHE A 12 0.37 -4.94 -11.15
CA PHE A 12 0.65 -3.99 -12.23
C PHE A 12 0.95 -4.67 -13.57
N CYS A 13 1.82 -5.69 -13.60
CA CYS A 13 2.25 -6.35 -14.84
C CYS A 13 1.89 -7.84 -14.94
N GLY A 14 1.32 -8.44 -13.89
CA GLY A 14 0.94 -9.87 -13.86
C GLY A 14 2.09 -10.85 -13.64
N GLU A 15 3.31 -10.39 -13.39
CA GLU A 15 4.48 -11.25 -13.09
C GLU A 15 4.27 -12.09 -11.81
N THR A 16 4.76 -13.33 -11.79
CA THR A 16 4.54 -14.32 -10.71
C THR A 16 5.81 -14.97 -10.17
N VAL A 17 6.93 -14.80 -10.88
CA VAL A 17 8.20 -15.47 -10.61
C VAL A 17 9.20 -14.48 -10.03
N HIS A 18 9.33 -13.31 -10.65
CA HIS A 18 10.32 -12.29 -10.29
C HIS A 18 9.79 -11.32 -9.24
N LEU A 19 9.31 -11.89 -8.13
CA LEU A 19 8.81 -11.16 -6.97
C LEU A 19 9.70 -11.47 -5.77
N THR A 20 10.23 -10.43 -5.13
CA THR A 20 11.10 -10.53 -3.95
C THR A 20 10.50 -9.80 -2.76
N ILE A 21 10.93 -10.19 -1.57
CA ILE A 21 10.57 -9.49 -0.33
C ILE A 21 11.76 -8.66 0.13
N GLN A 22 11.47 -7.44 0.53
CA GLN A 22 12.38 -6.55 1.22
C GLN A 22 11.90 -6.46 2.67
N ASP A 23 12.58 -7.16 3.58
CA ASP A 23 12.21 -7.21 5.00
C ASP A 23 12.54 -5.88 5.68
N GLY A 24 11.59 -5.30 6.41
CA GLY A 24 11.79 -4.04 7.16
C GLY A 24 12.38 -2.89 6.34
N ALA A 25 12.02 -2.77 5.06
CA ALA A 25 12.68 -1.83 4.14
C ALA A 25 11.78 -0.68 3.69
N TRP A 26 10.47 -0.76 3.96
CA TRP A 26 9.50 0.20 3.45
C TRP A 26 8.94 1.06 4.57
N PRO A 27 9.08 2.41 4.51
CA PRO A 27 8.47 3.27 5.50
C PRO A 27 6.94 3.28 5.30
N PHE A 28 6.22 2.94 6.36
CA PHE A 28 4.76 2.92 6.37
C PHE A 28 4.23 3.78 7.52
N PRO A 29 3.26 4.69 7.30
CA PRO A 29 2.76 5.54 8.36
C PRO A 29 2.05 4.69 9.41
N ILE A 30 2.32 4.97 10.68
CA ILE A 30 1.60 4.31 11.78
C ILE A 30 0.18 4.87 11.81
N VAL A 31 -0.81 4.00 11.71
CA VAL A 31 -2.23 4.39 11.70
C VAL A 31 -2.94 3.87 12.95
N VAL A 32 -3.66 4.77 13.63
CA VAL A 32 -4.50 4.42 14.79
C VAL A 32 -5.92 4.86 14.51
N GLY A 33 -6.83 3.89 14.39
CA GLY A 33 -8.22 4.16 14.02
C GLY A 33 -8.33 4.64 12.57
N LYS A 34 -8.58 5.93 12.37
CA LYS A 34 -8.70 6.54 11.02
C LYS A 34 -7.64 7.63 10.77
N ASP A 35 -6.66 7.78 11.66
CA ASP A 35 -5.69 8.88 11.62
C ASP A 35 -4.24 8.37 11.64
N THR A 36 -3.31 9.13 11.02
CA THR A 36 -1.86 8.90 11.16
C THR A 36 -1.36 9.42 12.50
N VAL A 37 -0.46 8.66 13.11
CA VAL A 37 0.27 9.11 14.29
C VAL A 37 1.25 10.19 13.88
N ARG A 38 1.31 11.27 14.67
CA ARG A 38 2.25 12.38 14.48
C ARG A 38 3.22 12.48 15.65
N ARG A 39 4.47 12.74 15.30
CA ARG A 39 5.56 13.05 16.23
C ARG A 39 5.39 14.45 16.83
N ALA A 40 6.17 14.76 17.86
CA ALA A 40 6.15 16.05 18.55
C ALA A 40 6.51 17.26 17.65
N ASP A 41 7.19 17.02 16.53
CA ASP A 41 7.53 18.01 15.50
C ASP A 41 6.40 18.22 14.47
N GLY A 42 5.28 17.51 14.60
CA GLY A 42 4.12 17.58 13.71
C GLY A 42 4.25 16.74 12.43
N LEU A 43 5.37 16.04 12.22
CA LEU A 43 5.56 15.11 11.12
C LEU A 43 4.90 13.76 11.43
N GLU A 44 4.53 13.02 10.38
CA GLU A 44 4.03 11.67 10.55
C GLU A 44 5.09 10.71 11.10
N GLU A 45 4.62 9.80 11.93
CA GLU A 45 5.41 8.70 12.46
C GLU A 45 5.30 7.50 11.52
N TYR A 46 6.44 6.89 11.21
CA TYR A 46 6.54 5.76 10.30
C TYR A 46 7.16 4.57 11.02
N GLU A 47 6.75 3.38 10.60
CA GLU A 47 7.40 2.11 10.92
C GLU A 47 7.98 1.48 9.65
N GLU A 48 9.04 0.69 9.80
CA GLU A 48 9.59 -0.08 8.69
C GLU A 48 8.83 -1.42 8.58
N VAL A 49 8.23 -1.66 7.43
CA VAL A 49 7.46 -2.87 7.14
C VAL A 49 8.07 -3.67 6.00
N ASP A 50 7.77 -4.95 5.96
CA ASP A 50 8.11 -5.81 4.83
C ASP A 50 7.32 -5.38 3.59
N ALA A 51 8.01 -5.37 2.44
CA ALA A 51 7.41 -5.04 1.15
C ALA A 51 7.70 -6.12 0.11
N VAL A 52 6.79 -6.25 -0.87
CA VAL A 52 7.04 -7.02 -2.08
C VAL A 52 7.55 -6.06 -3.16
N TYR A 53 8.58 -6.49 -3.88
CA TYR A 53 9.15 -5.81 -5.03
C TYR A 53 9.06 -6.70 -6.27
N CYS A 54 8.60 -6.14 -7.39
CA CYS A 54 8.62 -6.81 -8.69
C CYS A 54 9.85 -6.38 -9.50
N GLU A 55 10.71 -7.32 -9.84
CA GLU A 55 11.95 -7.03 -10.57
C GLU A 55 11.70 -6.69 -12.05
N VAL A 56 10.52 -7.01 -12.57
CA VAL A 56 10.16 -6.77 -13.99
C VAL A 56 9.68 -5.34 -14.21
N CYS A 57 8.70 -4.88 -13.42
CA CYS A 57 8.12 -3.54 -13.58
C CYS A 57 8.59 -2.55 -12.51
N THR A 58 9.44 -2.97 -11.57
CA THR A 58 9.97 -2.16 -10.47
C THR A 58 8.93 -1.65 -9.47
N ALA A 59 7.71 -2.20 -9.53
CA ALA A 59 6.67 -1.86 -8.56
C ALA A 59 7.00 -2.44 -7.18
N GLY A 60 6.78 -1.64 -6.14
CA GLY A 60 6.93 -2.04 -4.75
C GLY A 60 5.73 -1.61 -3.91
N ALA A 61 5.33 -2.44 -2.95
CA ALA A 61 4.34 -2.07 -1.94
C ALA A 61 4.50 -2.94 -0.68
N PRO A 62 4.07 -2.45 0.50
CA PRO A 62 3.98 -3.27 1.71
C PRO A 62 3.26 -4.59 1.46
N ILE A 63 3.70 -5.71 2.07
CA ILE A 63 3.17 -7.06 1.79
C ILE A 63 1.64 -7.12 1.97
N ALA A 64 1.12 -6.54 3.06
CA ALA A 64 -0.33 -6.53 3.30
C ALA A 64 -1.08 -5.75 2.21
N THR A 65 -0.52 -4.65 1.70
CA THR A 65 -1.08 -3.89 0.58
C THR A 65 -0.99 -4.69 -0.72
N TRP A 66 0.15 -5.32 -0.99
CA TRP A 66 0.38 -6.15 -2.16
C TRP A 66 -0.63 -7.29 -2.25
N ASN A 67 -0.87 -7.96 -1.12
CA ASN A 67 -1.80 -9.08 -1.03
C ASN A 67 -3.27 -8.66 -0.97
N GLY A 68 -3.59 -7.37 -0.79
CA GLY A 68 -4.96 -6.88 -0.60
C GLY A 68 -5.54 -7.25 0.77
N GLU A 69 -4.70 -7.28 1.80
CA GLU A 69 -5.03 -7.66 3.18
C GLU A 69 -5.11 -6.44 4.12
N GLN A 70 -4.97 -5.22 3.58
CA GLN A 70 -5.12 -4.00 4.36
C GLN A 70 -6.59 -3.71 4.65
N PRO A 71 -6.92 -3.30 5.88
CA PRO A 71 -8.24 -2.75 6.20
C PRO A 71 -8.55 -1.50 5.36
N ASP A 72 -9.81 -1.30 4.99
CA ASP A 72 -10.24 -0.16 4.16
C ASP A 72 -9.88 1.21 4.76
N HIS A 73 -9.87 1.33 6.09
CA HIS A 73 -9.48 2.58 6.77
C HIS A 73 -7.98 2.89 6.63
N ILE A 74 -7.12 1.87 6.57
CA ILE A 74 -5.68 2.04 6.31
C ILE A 74 -5.48 2.52 4.87
N LEU A 75 -6.20 1.90 3.92
CA LEU A 75 -6.17 2.33 2.52
C LEU A 75 -6.66 3.78 2.35
N ALA A 76 -7.69 4.19 3.10
CA ALA A 76 -8.22 5.56 3.07
C ALA A 76 -7.18 6.59 3.54
N VAL A 77 -6.42 6.27 4.60
CA VAL A 77 -5.31 7.10 5.08
C VAL A 77 -4.18 7.16 4.05
N MET A 78 -3.88 6.05 3.37
CA MET A 78 -2.90 6.03 2.27
C MET A 78 -3.33 6.86 1.05
N ARG A 79 -4.63 7.22 0.89
CA ARG A 79 -5.12 8.06 -0.23
C ARG A 79 -4.65 9.49 -0.16
N ASP A 80 -4.52 10.03 1.05
CA ASP A 80 -4.04 11.40 1.23
C ASP A 80 -2.56 11.53 0.84
N PHE A 81 -1.89 10.39 0.59
CA PHE A 81 -0.48 10.32 0.21
C PHE A 81 -0.20 10.46 -1.29
N ASP A 82 -1.19 10.43 -2.19
CA ASP A 82 -1.00 10.85 -3.59
C ASP A 82 -2.34 11.04 -4.33
N PRO A 83 -2.86 12.27 -4.49
CA PRO A 83 -3.71 12.56 -5.62
C PRO A 83 -2.80 12.66 -6.84
N THR A 84 -2.62 11.55 -7.57
CA THR A 84 -2.29 11.65 -8.98
C THR A 84 -3.33 12.59 -9.61
N GLU A 85 -2.87 13.71 -10.16
CA GLU A 85 -3.66 14.53 -11.06
C GLU A 85 -4.36 13.57 -12.02
N ASP A 86 -5.70 13.55 -12.02
CA ASP A 86 -6.61 12.67 -12.77
C ASP A 86 -7.34 11.57 -11.97
N GLY A 87 -7.09 11.41 -10.67
CA GLY A 87 -7.98 10.63 -9.79
C GLY A 87 -8.01 9.11 -10.03
N SER A 88 -7.10 8.59 -10.87
CA SER A 88 -6.77 7.18 -10.96
C SER A 88 -5.62 6.88 -10.03
N CYS A 89 -5.86 6.15 -8.93
CA CYS A 89 -4.74 5.50 -8.26
C CYS A 89 -4.22 4.46 -9.24
N GLY A 90 -3.00 4.63 -9.76
CA GLY A 90 -2.37 3.66 -10.67
C GLY A 90 -2.24 2.24 -10.09
N CYS A 91 -2.73 2.01 -8.87
CA CYS A 91 -2.83 0.76 -8.14
C CYS A 91 -4.06 -0.12 -8.46
N GLY A 92 -4.95 0.29 -9.38
CA GLY A 92 -6.12 -0.50 -9.78
C GLY A 92 -7.18 -0.73 -8.68
N HIS A 93 -7.10 0.05 -7.59
CA HIS A 93 -8.08 0.03 -6.48
C HIS A 93 -9.18 1.10 -6.65
N ASP A 94 -9.46 1.54 -7.88
CA ASP A 94 -10.42 2.61 -8.16
C ASP A 94 -11.80 2.37 -7.54
N ARG A 95 -12.22 1.10 -7.45
CA ARG A 95 -13.45 0.68 -6.78
C ARG A 95 -13.40 0.86 -5.26
N HIS A 96 -12.30 0.50 -4.61
CA HIS A 96 -12.14 0.65 -3.15
C HIS A 96 -12.01 2.14 -2.78
N LEU A 97 -11.33 2.91 -3.63
CA LEU A 97 -11.26 4.36 -3.53
C LEU A 97 -12.64 5.02 -3.69
N PHE A 98 -13.45 4.55 -4.63
CA PHE A 98 -14.81 5.06 -4.80
C PHE A 98 -15.67 4.79 -3.56
N LEU A 99 -15.64 3.57 -3.02
CA LEU A 99 -16.42 3.19 -1.83
C LEU A 99 -15.98 3.96 -0.58
N ALA A 100 -14.68 4.02 -0.29
CA ALA A 100 -14.16 4.75 0.86
C ALA A 100 -14.45 6.27 0.81
N LYS A 101 -14.62 6.85 -0.40
CA LYS A 101 -15.01 8.27 -0.57
C LYS A 101 -16.46 8.52 -0.18
N GLN A 102 -17.35 7.55 -0.40
CA GLN A 102 -18.76 7.67 -0.04
C GLN A 102 -19.00 7.53 1.46
N GLU A 103 -18.17 6.75 2.16
CA GLU A 103 -18.31 6.51 3.60
C GLU A 103 -17.74 7.65 4.47
N ALA A 104 -16.99 8.58 3.87
CA ALA A 104 -16.40 9.73 4.56
C ALA A 104 -17.24 11.02 4.42
N ALA A 105 -18.36 10.99 3.67
CA ALA A 105 -19.30 12.09 3.49
C ALA A 105 -20.55 11.91 4.35
#